data_AF-A0A9W4KHR9-F1
#
_entry.id   AF-A0A9W4KHR9-F1
#
_cell.length_a   1.000
_cell.length_b   1.000
_cell.length_c   1.000
_cell.angle_alpha   90.00
_cell.angle_beta   90.00
_cell.angle_gamma   90.00
#
_symmetry.space_group_name_H-M   'P 1'
#
loop_
_entity.id
_entity.type
_entity.pdbx_description
1 polymer ?
#
loop_
_entity_poly.entity_id
_entity_poly.type
_entity_poly.pdbx_seq_one_letter_code
_entity_poly.pdbx_strand_id
1 'polypeptide(L)'
;MDDLEDAIQVSRQTVAATPDNYADLAMLFNDLGNKLQSRYERTGQMNDLEEAIQFSRQAAAATPDDHPNLAGQLNNLGNKFGCRYERTGHIGDLEEAIRLSRQAVAATPDGHPNLAGRLNSLGINLNSRYER
;
A
#
# COMPACT_ATOMS: atom_id res chain seq x y z
N MET A 1 22.48 2.41 1.99
CA MET A 1 21.45 1.78 2.84
C MET A 1 21.10 2.72 3.98
N ASP A 2 22.12 3.40 4.51
CA ASP A 2 22.06 4.36 5.61
C ASP A 2 20.98 5.45 5.41
N ASP A 3 20.95 6.13 4.25
CA ASP A 3 19.92 7.17 3.99
C ASP A 3 18.46 6.65 4.07
N LEU A 4 18.22 5.38 3.70
CA LEU A 4 16.88 4.79 3.77
C LEU A 4 16.49 4.44 5.20
N GLU A 5 17.45 3.96 6.00
CA GLU A 5 17.22 3.67 7.42
C GLU A 5 16.93 4.97 8.19
N ASP A 6 17.73 6.01 7.94
CA ASP A 6 17.52 7.34 8.51
C ASP A 6 16.14 7.90 8.10
N ALA A 7 15.76 7.76 6.82
CA ALA A 7 14.45 8.20 6.35
C ALA A 7 13.29 7.44 7.01
N ILE A 8 13.43 6.14 7.24
CA ILE A 8 12.42 5.34 7.97
C ILE A 8 12.32 5.79 9.42
N GLN A 9 13.46 6.01 10.08
CA GLN A 9 13.50 6.43 11.47
C GLN A 9 12.86 7.82 11.66
N VAL A 10 13.17 8.77 10.77
CA VAL A 10 12.53 10.09 10.77
C VAL A 10 11.03 9.97 10.52
N SER A 11 10.59 9.17 9.53
CA SER A 11 9.17 8.94 9.28
C SER A 11 8.44 8.34 10.49
N ARG A 12 9.06 7.39 11.23
CA ARG A 12 8.50 6.82 12.46
C ARG A 12 8.33 7.87 13.56
N GLN A 13 9.34 8.72 13.76
CA GLN A 13 9.27 9.81 14.74
C GLN A 13 8.17 10.82 14.39
N THR A 14 8.04 11.17 13.11
CA THR A 14 6.99 12.06 12.62
C THR A 14 5.61 11.48 12.88
N VAL A 15 5.38 10.20 12.55
CA VAL A 15 4.12 9.51 12.85
C VAL A 15 3.83 9.51 14.35
N ALA A 16 4.82 9.21 15.20
CA ALA A 16 4.62 9.16 16.65
C ALA A 16 4.36 10.54 17.28
N ALA A 17 4.86 11.62 16.69
CA ALA A 17 4.67 12.99 17.17
C ALA A 17 3.40 13.66 16.62
N THR A 18 2.77 13.07 15.60
CA THR A 18 1.58 13.65 14.95
C THR A 18 0.31 13.22 15.68
N PRO A 19 -0.56 14.15 16.12
CA PRO A 19 -1.85 13.81 16.70
C PRO A 19 -2.77 13.07 15.74
N ASP A 20 -3.60 12.16 16.27
CA ASP A 20 -4.50 11.29 15.48
C ASP A 20 -5.54 12.07 14.62
N ASN A 21 -5.83 13.32 14.97
CA ASN A 21 -6.78 14.18 14.27
C ASN A 21 -6.16 15.06 13.17
N TYR A 22 -4.89 14.81 12.83
CA TYR A 22 -4.19 15.59 11.81
C TYR A 22 -4.55 15.13 10.40
N ALA A 23 -4.98 16.07 9.54
CA ALA A 23 -5.50 15.79 8.20
C ALA A 23 -4.52 15.00 7.29
N ASP A 24 -3.21 15.14 7.53
CA ASP A 24 -2.18 14.51 6.70
C ASP A 24 -1.66 13.17 7.25
N LEU A 25 -2.22 12.66 8.35
CA LEU A 25 -1.75 11.43 8.99
C LEU A 25 -1.80 10.23 8.02
N ALA A 26 -2.81 10.18 7.16
CA ALA A 26 -2.92 9.18 6.09
C ALA A 26 -1.73 9.21 5.12
N MET A 27 -1.21 10.41 4.80
CA MET A 27 -0.04 10.54 3.92
C MET A 27 1.23 10.09 4.62
N LEU A 28 1.41 10.42 5.90
CA LEU A 28 2.55 9.98 6.70
C LEU A 28 2.63 8.46 6.81
N PHE A 29 1.49 7.81 7.08
CA PHE A 29 1.40 6.34 7.09
C PHE A 29 1.76 5.73 5.73
N ASN A 30 1.22 6.27 4.64
CA ASN A 30 1.53 5.78 3.30
C ASN A 30 3.02 5.93 2.96
N ASP A 31 3.61 7.06 3.30
CA ASP A 31 5.01 7.35 3.05
C ASP A 31 5.94 6.41 3.84
N LEU A 32 5.68 6.22 5.14
CA LEU A 32 6.41 5.24 5.95
C LEU A 32 6.23 3.82 5.40
N GLY A 33 5.01 3.43 5.05
CA GLY A 33 4.72 2.13 4.45
C GLY A 33 5.46 1.90 3.12
N ASN A 34 5.64 2.93 2.29
CA ASN A 34 6.40 2.80 1.05
C ASN A 34 7.91 2.68 1.28
N LYS A 35 8.48 3.41 2.26
CA LYS A 35 9.89 3.24 2.62
C LYS A 35 10.20 1.85 3.17
N LEU A 36 9.31 1.31 4.01
CA LEU A 36 9.43 -0.06 4.53
C LEU A 36 9.35 -1.09 3.40
N GLN A 37 8.41 -0.93 2.46
CA GLN A 37 8.36 -1.75 1.24
C GLN A 37 9.66 -1.67 0.44
N SER A 38 10.24 -0.48 0.25
CA SER A 38 11.52 -0.33 -0.44
C SER A 38 12.68 -0.98 0.31
N ARG A 39 12.69 -0.97 1.65
CA ARG A 39 13.69 -1.69 2.45
C ARG A 39 13.51 -3.20 2.32
N TYR A 40 12.27 -3.67 2.33
CA TYR A 40 11.94 -5.06 2.06
C TYR A 40 12.42 -5.51 0.68
N GLU A 41 12.17 -4.75 -0.39
CA GLU A 41 12.61 -5.10 -1.75
C GLU A 41 14.13 -5.26 -1.87
N ARG A 42 14.89 -4.55 -1.03
CA ARG A 42 16.36 -4.60 -0.98
C ARG A 42 16.89 -5.72 -0.11
N THR A 43 16.19 -6.08 0.97
CA THR A 43 16.72 -6.96 2.02
C THR A 43 16.03 -8.33 2.09
N GLY A 44 14.82 -8.45 1.55
CA GLY A 44 13.95 -9.62 1.68
C GLY A 44 13.39 -9.84 3.09
N GLN A 45 13.56 -8.88 4.02
CA GLN A 45 13.11 -9.04 5.40
C GLN A 45 11.58 -8.93 5.51
N MET A 46 10.90 -10.06 5.67
CA MET A 46 9.42 -10.11 5.68
C MET A 46 8.77 -9.18 6.73
N ASN A 47 9.44 -8.92 7.86
CA ASN A 47 8.95 -7.97 8.86
C ASN A 47 8.71 -6.57 8.29
N ASP A 48 9.55 -6.13 7.35
CA ASP A 48 9.40 -4.83 6.70
C ASP A 48 8.16 -4.78 5.81
N LEU A 49 7.88 -5.87 5.08
CA LEU A 49 6.68 -5.99 4.26
C LEU A 49 5.42 -6.03 5.13
N GLU A 50 5.46 -6.75 6.25
CA GLU A 50 4.34 -6.81 7.20
C GLU A 50 4.06 -5.45 7.82
N GLU A 51 5.10 -4.73 8.27
CA GLU A 51 4.97 -3.38 8.79
C GLU A 51 4.47 -2.40 7.71
N ALA A 52 4.96 -2.52 6.48
CA ALA A 52 4.49 -1.73 5.33
C ALA A 52 2.99 -1.92 5.05
N ILE A 53 2.49 -3.15 5.19
CA ILE A 53 1.06 -3.48 5.08
C ILE A 53 0.27 -2.83 6.22
N GLN A 54 0.77 -2.89 7.46
CA GLN A 54 0.08 -2.26 8.60
C GLN A 54 -0.06 -0.75 8.40
N PHE A 55 1.01 -0.06 8.02
CA PHE A 55 0.93 1.38 7.76
C PHE A 55 0.07 1.72 6.55
N SER A 56 0.09 0.91 5.48
CA SER A 56 -0.81 1.14 4.34
C SER A 56 -2.29 0.90 4.70
N ARG A 57 -2.58 0.01 5.65
CA ARG A 57 -3.94 -0.14 6.22
C ARG A 57 -4.35 1.08 7.01
N GLN A 58 -3.48 1.60 7.87
CA GLN A 58 -3.75 2.82 8.63
C GLN A 58 -3.94 4.03 7.71
N ALA A 59 -3.15 4.14 6.63
CA ALA A 59 -3.31 5.17 5.61
C ALA A 59 -4.70 5.12 4.95
N ALA A 60 -5.14 3.92 4.53
CA ALA A 60 -6.46 3.74 3.94
C ALA A 60 -7.59 4.06 4.95
N ALA A 61 -7.46 3.61 6.20
CA ALA A 61 -8.46 3.85 7.25
C ALA A 61 -8.56 5.32 7.68
N ALA A 62 -7.46 6.06 7.63
CA ALA A 62 -7.42 7.49 7.93
C ALA A 62 -7.85 8.38 6.75
N THR A 63 -8.10 7.82 5.57
CA THR A 63 -8.53 8.57 4.40
C THR A 63 -10.06 8.50 4.27
N PRO A 64 -10.78 9.64 4.25
CA PRO A 64 -12.23 9.64 4.03
C PRO A 64 -12.63 9.00 2.71
N ASP A 65 -13.84 8.40 2.67
CA ASP A 65 -14.36 7.68 1.51
C ASP A 65 -14.47 8.54 0.23
N ASP A 66 -14.71 9.85 0.38
CA ASP A 66 -14.83 10.82 -0.69
C ASP A 66 -13.50 11.52 -1.04
N HIS A 67 -12.42 11.20 -0.33
CA HIS A 67 -11.14 11.88 -0.49
C HIS A 67 -10.40 11.36 -1.75
N PRO A 68 -9.85 12.26 -2.60
CA PRO A 68 -9.23 11.87 -3.89
C PRO A 68 -8.05 10.91 -3.75
N ASN A 69 -7.37 10.90 -2.60
CA ASN A 69 -6.24 10.01 -2.35
C ASN A 69 -6.65 8.57 -1.99
N LEU A 70 -7.90 8.29 -1.63
CA LEU A 70 -8.31 6.96 -1.15
C LEU A 70 -7.97 5.86 -2.15
N ALA A 71 -8.28 6.08 -3.42
CA ALA A 71 -7.98 5.13 -4.48
C ALA A 71 -6.47 4.86 -4.63
N GLY A 72 -5.61 5.82 -4.26
CA GLY A 72 -4.16 5.64 -4.20
C GLY A 72 -3.75 4.75 -3.03
N GLN A 73 -4.32 5.00 -1.86
CA GLN A 73 -4.05 4.21 -0.65
C GLN A 73 -4.48 2.75 -0.83
N LEU A 74 -5.67 2.53 -1.37
CA LEU A 74 -6.19 1.19 -1.64
C LEU A 74 -5.31 0.42 -2.65
N ASN A 75 -4.87 1.09 -3.72
CA ASN A 75 -3.96 0.48 -4.70
C ASN A 75 -2.61 0.12 -4.05
N ASN A 76 -2.04 1.03 -3.25
CA ASN A 76 -0.76 0.77 -2.57
C ASN A 76 -0.86 -0.38 -1.59
N LEU A 77 -1.96 -0.48 -0.84
CA LEU A 77 -2.21 -1.59 0.05
C LEU A 77 -2.40 -2.91 -0.73
N GLY A 78 -3.17 -2.88 -1.81
CA GLY A 78 -3.39 -4.04 -2.69
C GLY A 78 -2.07 -4.57 -3.27
N ASN A 79 -1.19 -3.68 -3.73
CA ASN A 79 0.12 -4.05 -4.27
C ASN A 79 1.00 -4.73 -3.21
N LYS A 80 0.98 -4.28 -1.95
CA LYS A 80 1.74 -4.91 -0.87
C LYS A 80 1.21 -6.30 -0.52
N PHE A 81 -0.12 -6.50 -0.56
CA PHE A 81 -0.70 -7.85 -0.45
C PHE A 81 -0.30 -8.76 -1.61
N GLY A 82 -0.32 -8.25 -2.85
CA GLY A 82 0.18 -9.00 -4.01
C GLY A 82 1.63 -9.41 -3.86
N CYS A 83 2.48 -8.48 -3.42
CA CYS A 83 3.89 -8.76 -3.13
C CYS A 83 4.08 -9.83 -2.05
N ARG A 84 3.25 -9.83 -0.99
CA ARG A 84 3.28 -10.88 0.05
C ARG A 84 2.80 -12.22 -0.49
N TYR A 85 1.78 -12.23 -1.36
CA TYR A 85 1.33 -13.44 -2.05
C TYR A 85 2.45 -14.05 -2.90
N GLU A 86 3.14 -13.26 -3.74
CA GLU A 86 4.24 -13.76 -4.59
C GLU A 86 5.33 -14.49 -3.79
N ARG A 87 5.47 -14.13 -2.52
CA ARG A 87 6.54 -14.63 -1.63
C ARG A 87 6.11 -15.81 -0.78
N THR A 88 4.83 -15.89 -0.46
CA THR A 88 4.29 -16.88 0.49
C THR A 88 3.38 -17.90 -0.17
N GLY A 89 2.83 -17.59 -1.35
CA GLY A 89 1.75 -18.35 -1.97
C GLY A 89 0.43 -18.29 -1.20
N HIS A 90 0.31 -17.44 -0.18
CA HIS A 90 -0.88 -17.40 0.68
C HIS A 90 -2.07 -16.80 -0.07
N ILE A 91 -3.03 -17.64 -0.44
CA ILE A 91 -4.14 -17.25 -1.33
C ILE A 91 -4.99 -16.10 -0.76
N GLY A 92 -5.14 -16.02 0.56
CA GLY A 92 -5.89 -14.94 1.19
C GLY A 92 -5.28 -13.56 0.91
N ASP A 93 -3.97 -13.48 0.66
CA ASP A 93 -3.31 -12.22 0.30
C ASP A 93 -3.64 -11.82 -1.13
N LEU A 94 -3.68 -12.78 -2.05
CA LEU A 94 -4.08 -12.52 -3.43
C LEU A 94 -5.55 -12.07 -3.51
N GLU A 95 -6.43 -12.72 -2.75
CA GLU A 95 -7.85 -12.35 -2.70
C GLU A 95 -8.03 -10.91 -2.17
N GLU A 96 -7.28 -10.56 -1.13
CA GLU A 96 -7.28 -9.22 -0.57
C GLU A 96 -6.69 -8.19 -1.55
N ALA A 97 -5.60 -8.52 -2.25
CA ALA A 97 -5.01 -7.67 -3.29
C ALA A 97 -6.01 -7.38 -4.43
N ILE A 98 -6.74 -8.39 -4.90
CA ILE A 98 -7.79 -8.24 -5.92
C ILE A 98 -8.92 -7.36 -5.39
N ARG A 99 -9.39 -7.61 -4.16
CA ARG A 99 -10.48 -6.84 -3.54
C ARG A 99 -10.13 -5.35 -3.48
N LEU A 100 -8.93 -5.03 -2.99
CA LEU A 100 -8.44 -3.66 -2.86
C LEU A 100 -8.19 -3.00 -4.23
N SER A 101 -7.64 -3.73 -5.20
CA SER A 101 -7.44 -3.22 -6.56
C SER A 101 -8.77 -2.87 -7.23
N ARG A 102 -9.82 -3.68 -7.03
CA ARG A 102 -11.17 -3.38 -7.51
C ARG A 102 -11.75 -2.13 -6.85
N GLN A 103 -11.60 -1.98 -5.54
CA GLN A 103 -12.04 -0.78 -4.83
C GLN A 103 -11.29 0.47 -5.31
N ALA A 104 -9.97 0.36 -5.52
CA ALA A 104 -9.17 1.45 -6.06
C ALA A 104 -9.65 1.88 -7.45
N VAL A 105 -9.92 0.93 -8.36
CA VAL A 105 -10.48 1.23 -9.69
C VAL A 105 -11.85 1.90 -9.57
N ALA A 106 -12.75 1.36 -8.74
CA ALA A 106 -14.09 1.92 -8.55
C ALA A 106 -14.08 3.33 -7.96
N ALA A 107 -13.12 3.65 -7.10
CA ALA A 107 -12.93 4.98 -6.52
C ALA A 107 -12.14 5.94 -7.43
N THR A 108 -11.78 5.53 -8.65
CA THR A 108 -11.06 6.37 -9.61
C THR A 108 -12.02 6.98 -10.62
N PRO A 109 -12.09 8.31 -10.77
CA PRO A 109 -12.87 8.93 -11.83
C PRO A 109 -12.39 8.53 -13.23
N ASP A 110 -13.32 8.45 -14.18
CA ASP A 110 -13.00 8.23 -15.58
C ASP A 110 -12.05 9.31 -16.12
N GLY A 111 -11.05 8.90 -16.89
CA GLY A 111 -10.02 9.81 -17.43
C GLY A 111 -8.94 10.24 -16.44
N HIS A 112 -8.99 9.81 -15.18
CA HIS A 112 -7.93 10.10 -14.22
C HIS A 112 -6.60 9.45 -14.66
N PRO A 113 -5.46 10.17 -14.63
CA PRO A 113 -4.17 9.66 -15.13
C PRO A 113 -3.73 8.32 -14.53
N ASN A 114 -4.04 8.10 -13.25
CA ASN A 114 -3.66 6.88 -12.54
C ASN A 114 -4.60 5.68 -12.78
N LEU A 115 -5.72 5.84 -13.51
CA LEU A 115 -6.67 4.74 -13.75
C LEU A 115 -6.00 3.57 -14.48
N ALA A 116 -5.18 3.86 -15.50
CA ALA A 116 -4.47 2.83 -16.26
C ALA A 116 -3.53 2.00 -15.36
N GLY A 117 -2.80 2.65 -14.46
CA GLY A 117 -1.93 1.97 -13.49
C GLY A 117 -2.72 1.07 -12.54
N ARG A 118 -3.86 1.53 -12.04
CA ARG A 118 -4.73 0.75 -11.13
C ARG A 118 -5.37 -0.46 -11.84
N LEU A 119 -5.79 -0.29 -13.09
CA LEU A 119 -6.30 -1.38 -13.93
C LEU A 119 -5.20 -2.41 -14.22
N ASN A 120 -3.96 -1.97 -14.45
CA ASN A 120 -2.83 -2.87 -14.62
C ASN A 120 -2.56 -3.70 -13.34
N SER A 121 -2.56 -3.07 -12.15
CA SER A 121 -2.45 -3.79 -10.88
C SER A 121 -3.54 -4.86 -10.71
N LEU A 122 -4.80 -4.50 -11.04
CA LEU A 122 -5.91 -5.45 -11.01
C LEU A 122 -5.69 -6.60 -12.01
N GLY A 123 -5.23 -6.29 -13.22
CA GLY A 123 -4.93 -7.28 -14.25
C GLY A 123 -3.87 -8.29 -13.82
N ILE A 124 -2.76 -7.82 -13.23
CA ILE A 124 -1.70 -8.67 -12.68
C ILE A 124 -2.28 -9.63 -11.62
N ASN A 125 -3.00 -9.09 -10.64
CA ASN A 125 -3.57 -9.91 -9.57
C ASN A 125 -4.59 -10.94 -10.09
N LEU A 126 -5.40 -10.58 -11.09
CA LEU A 126 -6.33 -11.53 -11.72
C LEU A 126 -5.60 -12.61 -12.52
N ASN A 127 -4.52 -12.25 -13.21
CA ASN A 127 -3.68 -13.21 -13.94
C ASN A 127 -3.01 -14.20 -12.97
N SER A 128 -2.43 -13.71 -11.87
CA SER A 128 -1.84 -14.57 -10.83
C SER A 128 -2.85 -15.54 -10.20
N ARG A 129 -4.15 -15.19 -10.19
CA ARG A 129 -5.20 -16.10 -9.74
C ARG A 129 -5.51 -17.18 -10.79
N TYR A 130 -5.39 -16.86 -12.07
CA TYR A 130 -5.65 -17.77 -13.18
C TYR A 130 -4.50 -18.75 -13.43
N GLU A 131 -3.25 -18.32 -13.24
CA GLU A 131 -2.04 -19.14 -13.46
C GLU A 131 -1.81 -20.22 -12.40
N ARG A 132 -2.64 -20.24 -11.35
CA ARG A 132 -2.61 -21.23 -10.28
C ARG A 132 -3.47 -22.44 -10.61
#